data_AF-A0A1V9XDV7-F1
#
_entry.id   AF-A0A1V9XDV7-F1
#
_cell.length_a   1.000
_cell.length_b   1.000
_cell.length_c   1.000
_cell.angle_alpha   90.00
_cell.angle_beta   90.00
_cell.angle_gamma   90.00
#
_symmetry.space_group_name_H-M   'P 1'
#
loop_
_entity.id
_entity.type
_entity.pdbx_description
1 polymer ?
#
loop_
_entity_poly.entity_id
_entity_poly.type
_entity_poly.pdbx_seq_one_letter_code
_entity_poly.pdbx_strand_id
1 'polypeptide(L)'
;LHQMKLTHTDLKPENILFLNSDYEVTYSNTKKKREIRRVRDTRIKLIDFGSATFDHEHHSTVVSTRHYRAPEVILELGWNFTCDVWSIGCILFELYLGITLFQTHDNREHLAMMERILGPIPYRMCRKTKTKYFYHGHLDWDEKSSAGKYVSCKIIFFCALRSTLLKI
;
A
#
# COMPACT_ATOMS: atom_id res chain seq x y z
N LEU A 1 10.52 -16.75 -1.91
CA LEU A 1 10.71 -16.15 -0.57
C LEU A 1 9.89 -16.87 0.48
N HIS A 2 8.55 -16.76 0.45
CA HIS A 2 7.71 -17.33 1.52
C HIS A 2 7.80 -18.86 1.66
N GLN A 3 7.99 -19.61 0.57
CA GLN A 3 8.27 -21.06 0.63
C GLN A 3 9.59 -21.41 1.36
N MET A 4 10.52 -20.46 1.40
CA MET A 4 11.79 -20.58 2.14
C MET A 4 11.70 -19.98 3.55
N LYS A 5 10.49 -19.69 4.06
CA LYS A 5 10.25 -19.09 5.38
C LYS A 5 10.95 -17.74 5.56
N LEU A 6 11.02 -16.96 4.49
CA LEU A 6 11.64 -15.63 4.45
C LEU A 6 10.60 -14.61 3.99
N THR A 7 10.42 -13.56 4.78
CA THR A 7 9.57 -12.40 4.47
C THR A 7 10.45 -11.21 4.09
N HIS A 8 10.12 -10.47 3.02
CA HIS A 8 10.96 -9.36 2.55
C HIS A 8 10.86 -8.12 3.44
N THR A 9 9.65 -7.84 3.94
CA THR A 9 9.29 -6.77 4.87
C THR A 9 9.41 -5.33 4.35
N ASP A 10 10.17 -5.05 3.28
CA ASP A 10 10.24 -3.71 2.64
C ASP A 10 9.94 -3.73 1.13
N LEU A 11 8.83 -4.35 0.74
CA LEU A 11 8.38 -4.31 -0.66
C LEU A 11 7.80 -2.93 -1.01
N LYS A 12 8.36 -2.32 -2.06
CA LYS A 12 7.99 -1.02 -2.62
C LYS A 12 8.49 -0.90 -4.07
N PRO A 13 7.95 0.00 -4.91
CA PRO A 13 8.35 0.14 -6.31
C PRO A 13 9.86 0.38 -6.48
N GLU A 14 10.48 1.11 -5.55
CA GLU A 14 11.92 1.39 -5.56
C GLU A 14 12.79 0.13 -5.42
N ASN A 15 12.24 -0.94 -4.85
CA ASN A 15 12.92 -2.23 -4.66
C ASN A 15 12.60 -3.25 -5.78
N ILE A 16 11.88 -2.84 -6.83
CA ILE A 16 11.56 -3.67 -8.00
C ILE A 16 12.21 -3.05 -9.23
N LEU A 17 13.27 -3.69 -9.74
CA LEU A 17 14.01 -3.18 -10.90
C LEU A 17 13.69 -3.96 -12.16
N PHE A 18 13.59 -3.24 -13.28
CA PHE A 18 13.60 -3.87 -14.60
C PHE A 18 14.97 -4.52 -14.87
N LEU A 19 14.96 -5.68 -15.51
CA LEU A 19 16.19 -6.29 -16.03
C LEU A 19 16.82 -5.43 -17.12
N ASN A 20 15.97 -4.82 -17.94
CA ASN A 20 16.35 -3.81 -18.92
C ASN A 20 15.30 -2.69 -18.87
N SER A 21 15.73 -1.45 -18.60
CA SER A 21 14.88 -0.27 -18.51
C SER A 21 14.74 0.50 -19.83
N ASP A 22 15.24 -0.05 -20.95
CA ASP A 22 15.04 0.48 -22.29
C ASP A 22 13.55 0.69 -22.57
N TYR A 23 13.22 1.86 -23.12
CA TYR A 23 11.87 2.24 -23.46
C TYR A 23 11.79 2.72 -24.91
N GLU A 24 10.60 2.59 -25.50
CA GLU A 24 10.21 3.27 -26.72
C GLU A 24 9.41 4.53 -26.39
N VAL A 25 9.56 5.53 -27.25
CA VAL A 25 8.79 6.78 -27.16
C VAL A 25 7.69 6.75 -28.20
N THR A 26 6.46 6.91 -27.74
CA THR A 26 5.26 7.06 -28.57
C THR A 26 4.57 8.37 -28.22
N TYR A 27 3.62 8.81 -29.03
CA TYR A 27 2.87 10.04 -28.79
C TYR A 27 1.38 9.73 -28.65
N SER A 28 0.72 10.38 -27.69
CA SER A 28 -0.72 10.25 -27.53
C SER A 28 -1.45 10.71 -28.80
N ASN A 29 -2.46 9.95 -29.23
CA ASN A 29 -3.28 10.27 -30.40
C ASN A 29 -4.33 11.37 -30.11
N THR A 30 -4.04 12.23 -29.13
CA THR A 30 -4.92 13.31 -28.67
C THR A 30 -4.47 14.64 -29.27
N LYS A 31 -5.37 15.64 -29.32
CA LYS A 31 -5.06 17.00 -29.84
C LYS A 31 -3.81 17.63 -29.18
N LYS A 32 -3.50 17.24 -27.94
CA LYS A 32 -2.24 17.55 -27.27
C LYS A 32 -1.32 16.34 -27.41
N LYS A 33 -0.35 16.37 -28.34
CA LYS A 33 0.68 15.32 -28.45
C LYS A 33 1.49 15.27 -27.16
N ARG A 34 1.23 14.28 -26.31
CA ARG A 34 2.02 14.01 -25.11
C ARG A 34 2.94 12.83 -25.40
N GLU A 35 4.20 12.97 -24.98
CA GLU A 35 5.17 11.88 -25.00
C GLU A 35 4.71 10.77 -24.03
N ILE A 36 4.72 9.53 -24.50
CA ILE A 36 4.43 8.32 -23.73
C ILE A 36 5.64 7.41 -23.85
N ARG A 37 6.24 7.07 -22.70
CA ARG A 37 7.37 6.12 -22.62
C ARG A 37 6.83 4.75 -22.27
N ARG A 38 7.13 3.74 -23.09
CA ARG A 38 6.73 2.36 -22.86
C ARG A 38 7.98 1.49 -22.72
N VAL A 39 8.13 0.83 -21.57
CA VAL A 39 9.23 -0.11 -21.33
C VAL A 39 9.12 -1.27 -22.32
N ARG A 40 10.25 -1.65 -22.94
CA ARG A 40 10.30 -2.72 -23.95
C ARG A 40 10.27 -4.12 -23.33
N ASP A 41 10.85 -4.27 -22.13
CA ASP A 41 10.96 -5.53 -21.40
C ASP A 41 10.43 -5.37 -19.98
N THR A 42 9.33 -6.05 -19.66
CA THR A 42 8.69 -5.97 -18.34
C THR A 42 9.23 -6.98 -17.34
N ARG A 43 10.31 -7.71 -17.66
CA ARG A 43 10.95 -8.61 -16.69
C ARG A 43 11.57 -7.80 -15.56
N ILE A 44 11.29 -8.22 -14.34
CA ILE A 44 11.71 -7.54 -13.12
C ILE A 44 12.52 -8.46 -12.21
N LYS A 45 13.29 -7.85 -11.31
CA LYS A 45 13.91 -8.49 -10.16
C LYS A 45 13.65 -7.68 -8.91
N LEU A 46 13.45 -8.41 -7.82
CA LEU A 46 13.40 -7.84 -6.49
C LEU A 46 14.83 -7.63 -5.97
N ILE A 47 15.05 -6.50 -5.30
CA ILE A 47 16.33 -6.14 -4.67
C ILE A 47 16.09 -5.73 -3.20
N ASP A 48 17.18 -5.41 -2.51
CA ASP A 48 17.17 -4.87 -1.14
C ASP A 48 16.57 -5.81 -0.07
N PHE A 49 17.25 -6.94 0.12
CA PHE A 49 16.94 -7.91 1.18
C PHE A 49 17.48 -7.49 2.56
N GLY A 50 17.91 -6.25 2.75
CA GLY A 50 18.53 -5.78 4.00
C GLY A 50 17.59 -5.82 5.22
N SER A 51 16.27 -5.82 4.97
CA SER A 51 15.24 -5.96 6.01
C SER A 51 14.53 -7.32 5.98
N ALA A 52 14.96 -8.24 5.11
CA ALA A 52 14.30 -9.55 5.02
C ALA A 52 14.52 -10.34 6.33
N THR A 53 13.48 -11.01 6.80
CA THR A 53 13.48 -11.71 8.11
C THR A 53 12.96 -13.12 7.94
N PHE A 54 13.69 -14.10 8.47
CA PHE A 54 13.22 -15.48 8.50
C PHE A 54 12.19 -15.71 9.62
N ASP A 55 11.29 -16.67 9.44
CA ASP A 55 10.23 -16.97 10.42
C ASP A 55 10.76 -17.32 11.84
N HIS A 56 12.01 -17.77 11.95
CA HIS A 56 12.64 -18.17 13.22
C HIS A 56 13.48 -17.05 13.87
N GLU A 57 13.62 -15.91 13.20
CA GLU A 57 14.39 -14.77 13.69
C GLU A 57 13.54 -13.81 14.52
N HIS A 58 14.19 -12.81 15.12
CA HIS A 58 13.49 -11.74 15.82
C HIS A 58 12.69 -10.89 14.83
N HIS A 59 11.40 -10.71 15.12
CA HIS A 59 10.51 -9.87 14.31
C HIS A 59 10.39 -8.48 14.94
N SER A 60 10.96 -7.47 14.28
CA SER A 60 10.79 -6.06 14.65
C SER A 60 9.31 -5.68 14.65
N THR A 61 8.87 -4.92 15.66
CA THR A 61 7.45 -4.51 15.79
C THR A 61 6.95 -3.72 14.59
N VAL A 62 7.80 -2.84 14.04
CA VAL A 62 7.49 -2.00 12.89
C VAL A 62 8.40 -2.37 11.73
N VAL A 63 7.79 -2.79 10.63
CA VAL A 63 8.46 -3.06 9.35
C VAL A 63 7.76 -2.33 8.22
N SER A 64 8.33 -2.42 7.02
CA SER A 64 7.86 -1.80 5.78
C SER A 64 7.94 -0.29 5.75
N THR A 65 8.22 0.23 4.56
CA THR A 65 7.96 1.63 4.22
C THR A 65 6.47 1.95 4.40
N ARG A 66 6.18 3.10 5.05
CA ARG A 66 4.84 3.44 5.57
C ARG A 66 3.70 3.26 4.57
N HIS A 67 3.87 3.70 3.33
CA HIS A 67 2.82 3.68 2.30
C HIS A 67 2.38 2.26 1.87
N TYR A 68 3.22 1.25 2.14
CA TYR A 68 3.01 -0.14 1.76
C TYR A 68 2.85 -1.04 3.00
N ARG A 69 2.67 -0.44 4.18
CA ARG A 69 2.63 -1.13 5.47
C ARG A 69 1.24 -1.71 5.74
N ALA A 70 1.21 -2.99 6.10
CA ALA A 70 -0.02 -3.73 6.40
C ALA A 70 -0.69 -3.27 7.72
N PRO A 71 -2.02 -3.39 7.85
CA PRO A 71 -2.74 -2.99 9.06
C PRO A 71 -2.28 -3.75 10.30
N GLU A 72 -1.95 -5.04 10.20
CA GLU A 72 -1.45 -5.84 11.33
C GLU A 72 -0.12 -5.31 11.89
N VAL A 73 0.71 -4.69 11.05
CA VAL A 73 1.97 -4.05 11.46
C VAL A 73 1.67 -2.73 12.18
N ILE A 74 0.75 -1.90 11.65
CA ILE A 74 0.34 -0.62 12.28
C ILE A 74 -0.33 -0.87 13.64
N LEU A 75 -1.04 -1.98 13.76
CA LEU A 75 -1.78 -2.39 14.96
C LEU A 75 -0.96 -3.26 15.92
N GLU A 76 0.32 -3.49 15.62
CA GLU A 76 1.23 -4.29 16.46
C GLU A 76 0.67 -5.68 16.82
N LEU A 77 -0.05 -6.31 15.88
CA LEU A 77 -0.69 -7.62 16.06
C LEU A 77 0.25 -8.80 15.79
N GLY A 78 1.52 -8.51 15.48
CA GLY A 78 2.43 -9.43 14.84
C GLY A 78 2.18 -9.49 13.33
N TRP A 79 3.23 -9.82 12.59
CA TRP A 79 3.20 -9.95 11.14
C TRP A 79 3.96 -11.20 10.71
N ASN A 80 3.69 -11.64 9.49
CA ASN A 80 4.41 -12.69 8.79
C ASN A 80 4.40 -12.36 7.29
N PHE A 81 4.63 -13.35 6.44
CA PHE A 81 4.63 -13.20 4.98
C PHE A 81 3.38 -12.49 4.38
N THR A 82 2.24 -12.43 5.08
CA THR A 82 1.05 -11.70 4.61
C THR A 82 1.28 -10.20 4.49
N CYS A 83 2.23 -9.63 5.24
CA CYS A 83 2.53 -8.20 5.12
C CYS A 83 3.10 -7.85 3.73
N ASP A 84 3.90 -8.76 3.14
CA ASP A 84 4.41 -8.61 1.77
C ASP A 84 3.26 -8.64 0.76
N VAL A 85 2.25 -9.49 0.99
CA VAL A 85 1.06 -9.58 0.10
C VAL A 85 0.28 -8.27 0.12
N TRP A 86 0.15 -7.64 1.29
CA TRP A 86 -0.43 -6.30 1.40
C TRP A 86 0.38 -5.24 0.64
N SER A 87 1.70 -5.23 0.81
CA SER A 87 2.59 -4.32 0.08
C SER A 87 2.44 -4.47 -1.43
N ILE A 88 2.36 -5.71 -1.94
CA ILE A 88 2.12 -6.00 -3.37
C ILE A 88 0.79 -5.41 -3.83
N GLY A 89 -0.29 -5.54 -3.05
CA GLY A 89 -1.58 -4.94 -3.37
C GLY A 89 -1.50 -3.42 -3.56
N CYS A 90 -0.74 -2.75 -2.68
CA CYS A 90 -0.48 -1.31 -2.77
C CYS A 90 0.37 -0.95 -4.00
N ILE A 91 1.41 -1.74 -4.32
CA ILE A 91 2.27 -1.54 -5.50
C ILE A 91 1.47 -1.71 -6.80
N LEU A 92 0.63 -2.75 -6.90
CA LEU A 92 -0.20 -2.99 -8.08
C LEU A 92 -1.17 -1.82 -8.33
N PHE A 93 -1.75 -1.29 -7.26
CA PHE A 93 -2.56 -0.08 -7.34
C PHE A 93 -1.76 1.11 -7.89
N GLU A 94 -0.55 1.34 -7.37
CA GLU A 94 0.32 2.43 -7.79
C GLU A 94 0.78 2.29 -9.25
N LEU A 95 1.11 1.08 -9.69
CA LEU A 95 1.46 0.82 -11.09
C LEU A 95 0.29 1.09 -12.04
N TYR A 96 -0.94 0.83 -11.60
CA TYR A 96 -2.13 1.05 -12.42
C TYR A 96 -2.51 2.53 -12.54
N LEU A 97 -2.39 3.30 -11.45
CA LEU A 97 -2.87 4.69 -11.38
C LEU A 97 -1.76 5.75 -11.40
N GLY A 98 -0.51 5.34 -11.23
CA GLY A 98 0.64 6.22 -11.11
C GLY A 98 0.67 7.05 -9.82
N ILE A 99 -0.14 6.69 -8.82
CA ILE A 99 -0.21 7.36 -7.51
C ILE A 99 -0.25 6.34 -6.37
N THR A 100 0.38 6.69 -5.25
CA THR A 100 0.41 5.84 -4.05
C THR A 100 -0.97 5.72 -3.39
N LEU A 101 -1.37 4.48 -3.07
CA LEU A 101 -2.67 4.14 -2.47
C LEU A 101 -2.88 4.86 -1.12
N PHE A 102 -1.90 4.78 -0.22
CA PHE A 102 -1.95 5.35 1.12
C PHE A 102 -0.84 6.38 1.33
N GLN A 103 -1.01 7.58 0.78
CA GLN A 103 -0.05 8.68 0.96
C GLN A 103 -0.33 9.43 2.28
N THR A 104 0.39 9.03 3.33
CA THR A 104 0.22 9.56 4.68
C THR A 104 1.50 9.41 5.51
N HIS A 105 1.62 10.19 6.58
CA HIS A 105 2.72 10.13 7.54
C HIS A 105 2.29 9.78 8.97
N ASP A 106 1.00 9.56 9.21
CA ASP A 106 0.43 9.25 10.53
C ASP A 106 -0.28 7.88 10.55
N ASN A 107 -0.27 7.18 11.69
CA ASN A 107 -0.88 5.85 11.79
C ASN A 107 -2.42 5.90 11.84
N ARG A 108 -3.01 6.88 12.55
CA ARG A 108 -4.48 6.99 12.61
C ARG A 108 -5.03 7.43 11.26
N GLU A 109 -4.37 8.38 10.62
CA GLU A 109 -4.72 8.80 9.25
C GLU A 109 -4.62 7.62 8.27
N HIS A 110 -3.57 6.81 8.37
CA HIS A 110 -3.43 5.61 7.53
C HIS A 110 -4.60 4.63 7.73
N LEU A 111 -4.96 4.34 8.98
CA LEU A 111 -6.11 3.48 9.27
C LEU A 111 -7.44 4.10 8.79
N ALA A 112 -7.61 5.42 8.90
CA ALA A 112 -8.79 6.11 8.39
C ALA A 112 -8.88 6.02 6.85
N MET A 113 -7.75 6.15 6.14
CA MET A 113 -7.69 5.92 4.70
C MET A 113 -8.05 4.46 4.35
N MET A 114 -7.55 3.49 5.12
CA MET A 114 -7.91 2.07 4.93
C MET A 114 -9.42 1.85 5.11
N GLU A 115 -10.01 2.36 6.19
CA GLU A 115 -11.46 2.20 6.43
C GLU A 115 -12.30 2.84 5.34
N ARG A 116 -11.85 3.99 4.82
CA ARG A 116 -12.55 4.72 3.78
C ARG A 116 -12.52 4.01 2.42
N ILE A 117 -11.43 3.29 2.09
CA ILE A 117 -11.26 2.59 0.81
C ILE A 117 -11.79 1.15 0.87
N LEU A 118 -11.48 0.42 1.95
CA LEU A 118 -11.68 -1.03 2.07
C LEU A 118 -12.86 -1.40 2.98
N GLY A 119 -13.43 -0.43 3.69
CA GLY A 119 -14.43 -0.68 4.73
C GLY A 119 -13.80 -0.85 6.13
N PRO A 120 -14.63 -0.95 7.18
CA PRO A 120 -14.18 -0.88 8.57
C PRO A 120 -13.17 -1.97 8.93
N ILE A 121 -12.21 -1.64 9.79
CA ILE A 121 -11.24 -2.61 10.29
C ILE A 121 -12.00 -3.71 11.05
N PRO A 122 -11.70 -5.01 10.80
CA PRO A 122 -12.39 -6.10 11.48
C PRO A 122 -12.32 -5.97 13.01
N TYR A 123 -13.46 -6.04 13.69
CA TYR A 123 -13.57 -5.87 15.15
C TYR A 123 -12.58 -6.75 15.95
N ARG A 124 -12.28 -7.96 15.45
CA ARG A 124 -11.29 -8.86 16.05
C ARG A 124 -9.88 -8.24 16.11
N MET A 125 -9.49 -7.44 15.12
CA MET A 125 -8.21 -6.72 15.11
C MET A 125 -8.26 -5.53 16.09
N CYS A 126 -9.35 -4.75 16.06
CA CYS A 126 -9.56 -3.61 16.96
C CYS A 126 -9.52 -4.00 18.45
N ARG A 127 -10.00 -5.21 18.79
CA ARG A 127 -9.98 -5.72 20.17
C ARG A 127 -8.62 -6.29 20.60
N LYS A 128 -7.82 -6.81 19.66
CA LYS A 128 -6.54 -7.45 19.96
C LYS A 128 -5.37 -6.46 19.99
N THR A 129 -5.48 -5.35 19.29
CA THR A 129 -4.42 -4.35 19.23
C THR A 129 -4.16 -3.74 20.60
N LYS A 130 -2.89 -3.41 20.87
CA LYS A 130 -2.48 -2.65 22.06
C LYS A 130 -2.47 -1.14 21.78
N THR A 131 -2.66 -0.73 20.54
CA THR A 131 -2.67 0.68 20.14
C THR A 131 -3.94 1.38 20.61
N LYS A 132 -3.81 2.66 20.99
CA LYS A 132 -4.94 3.49 21.45
C LYS A 132 -5.62 4.22 20.28
N TYR A 133 -5.88 3.49 19.20
CA TYR A 133 -6.49 4.06 17.99
C TYR A 133 -8.00 3.81 17.90
N PHE A 134 -8.56 2.92 18.74
CA PHE A 134 -9.97 2.55 18.67
C PHE A 134 -10.69 2.85 19.98
N TYR A 135 -11.96 3.24 19.88
CA TYR A 135 -12.90 3.40 20.98
C TYR A 135 -14.18 2.63 20.66
N HIS A 136 -14.60 1.73 21.55
CA HIS A 136 -15.75 0.82 21.34
C HIS A 136 -15.73 0.04 20.01
N GLY A 137 -14.53 -0.33 19.52
CA GLY A 137 -14.36 -1.09 18.28
C GLY A 137 -14.39 -0.25 17.00
N HIS A 138 -14.53 1.07 17.12
CA HIS A 138 -14.47 2.03 16.01
C HIS A 138 -13.18 2.83 16.07
N LEU A 139 -12.65 3.24 14.93
CA LEU A 139 -11.49 4.11 14.87
C LEU A 139 -11.81 5.46 15.53
N ASP A 140 -10.97 5.90 16.46
CA ASP A 140 -11.03 7.22 17.08
C ASP A 140 -10.51 8.27 16.07
N TRP A 141 -11.41 8.73 15.21
CA TRP A 141 -11.11 9.61 14.08
C TRP A 141 -12.12 10.75 13.94
N ASP A 142 -11.62 11.99 13.88
CA ASP A 142 -12.44 13.17 13.62
C ASP A 142 -12.44 13.53 12.14
N GLU A 143 -13.54 13.22 11.45
CA GLU A 143 -13.74 13.55 10.03
C GLU A 143 -13.74 15.06 9.74
N LYS A 144 -14.06 15.90 10.73
CA LYS A 144 -14.15 17.36 10.55
C LYS A 144 -12.80 18.05 10.69
N SER A 145 -11.81 17.37 11.26
CA SER A 145 -10.44 17.84 11.37
C SER A 145 -9.80 18.10 10.00
N SER A 146 -8.69 18.84 9.96
CA SER A 146 -7.93 19.06 8.71
C SER A 146 -7.47 17.74 8.08
N ALA A 147 -7.08 16.76 8.90
CA ALA A 147 -6.70 15.43 8.43
C ALA A 147 -7.92 14.63 7.94
N GLY A 148 -9.06 14.72 8.64
CA GLY A 148 -10.33 14.11 8.21
C GLY A 148 -10.81 14.64 6.85
N LYS A 149 -10.68 15.96 6.63
CA LYS A 149 -10.94 16.60 5.33
C LYS A 149 -9.96 16.13 4.26
N TYR A 150 -8.67 16.01 4.58
CA TYR A 150 -7.66 15.49 3.65
C TYR A 150 -8.01 14.07 3.18
N VAL A 151 -8.29 13.15 4.12
CA VAL A 151 -8.70 11.77 3.82
C VAL A 151 -9.96 11.75 2.96
N SER A 152 -10.95 12.57 3.31
CA SER A 152 -12.20 12.69 2.56
C SER A 152 -11.98 13.17 1.12
N CYS A 153 -11.18 14.21 0.93
CA CYS A 153 -10.91 14.80 -0.39
C CYS A 153 -10.05 13.91 -1.29
N LYS A 154 -9.02 13.25 -0.74
CA LYS A 154 -8.14 12.38 -1.51
C LYS A 154 -8.87 11.19 -2.12
N ILE A 155 -9.90 10.69 -1.45
CA ILE A 155 -10.59 9.45 -1.85
C ILE A 155 -11.76 9.72 -2.83
N ILE A 156 -12.08 10.98 -3.14
CA ILE A 156 -13.06 11.33 -4.19
C ILE A 156 -12.61 10.83 -5.58
N PHE A 157 -11.31 10.70 -5.83
CA PHE A 157 -10.79 10.06 -7.05
C PHE A 157 -11.09 8.56 -7.16
N PHE A 158 -11.36 7.88 -6.04
CA PHE A 158 -11.44 6.41 -5.96
C PHE A 158 -12.86 5.87 -6.13
N CYS A 159 -13.88 6.60 -5.69
CA CYS A 159 -15.28 6.22 -5.96
C CYS A 159 -15.60 6.18 -7.46
N ALA A 160 -14.93 7.02 -8.26
CA ALA A 160 -15.06 6.99 -9.72
C ALA A 160 -14.44 5.74 -10.38
N LEU A 161 -13.49 5.07 -9.71
CA LEU A 161 -12.90 3.81 -10.18
C LEU A 161 -13.77 2.59 -9.89
N ARG A 162 -14.61 2.64 -8.85
CA ARG A 162 -15.59 1.57 -8.57
C ARG A 162 -16.55 1.40 -9.75
N SER A 163 -16.88 2.47 -10.46
CA SER A 163 -17.70 2.44 -11.69
C SER A 163 -16.95 1.97 -12.95
N THR A 164 -15.62 1.96 -12.94
CA THR A 164 -14.79 1.58 -14.10
C THR A 164 -14.29 0.14 -13.99
N LEU A 165 -13.98 -0.33 -12.79
CA LEU A 165 -13.51 -1.70 -12.53
C LEU A 165 -14.64 -2.76 -12.51
N LEU A 166 -15.90 -2.36 -12.31
CA LEU A 166 -17.08 -3.25 -12.42
C LEU A 166 -17.64 -3.37 -13.85
N LYS A 167 -16.93 -2.85 -14.86
CA LYS A 167 -17.32 -2.91 -16.29
C LYS A 167 -16.34 -3.74 -17.15
N ILE A 168 -15.42 -4.46 -16.53
CA ILE A 168 -14.57 -5.49 -17.14
C ILE A 168 -14.99 -6.82 -16.51
#